data_AF-A0A0F9XYM9-F1
#
_entry.id   AF-A0A0F9XYM9-F1
#
_cell.length_a   1.000
_cell.length_b   1.000
_cell.length_c   1.000
_cell.angle_alpha   90.00
_cell.angle_beta   90.00
_cell.angle_gamma   90.00
#
_symmetry.space_group_name_H-M   'P 1'
#
loop_
_entity.id
_entity.type
_entity.pdbx_description
1 polymer ?
#
loop_
_entity_poly.entity_id
_entity_poly.type
_entity_poly.pdbx_seq_one_letter_code
_entity_poly.pdbx_strand_id
1 'polypeptide(L)'
;MPLLSLIKALLRLRKRLVSNKPVSRRASQTPSPPPVAALQKPIRAATITLPSDPVALQQIVDRLEARDSTDYLGLAAEAGRAASAAVKASRFDEAWARYHDQKHLYMQHAHRSGFSAKEAAGLDASVSLSLANALRLEGKHTGALVHVLYWATSEPGGSSQKLRAYFNRCKLKNTALADVEAFVASRKGRGTSFLVAQRQVKAWIKAG
;
A
#
# COMPACT_ATOMS: atom_id res chain seq x y z
N MET A 1 -4.98 -1.27 -50.29
CA MET A 1 -3.66 -1.92 -50.14
C MET A 1 -2.97 -1.51 -48.82
N PRO A 2 -3.23 -2.17 -47.66
CA PRO A 2 -2.37 -1.97 -46.47
C PRO A 2 -1.88 -3.24 -45.76
N LEU A 3 -2.22 -4.45 -46.23
CA LEU A 3 -1.84 -5.70 -45.55
C LEU A 3 -0.33 -5.97 -45.57
N LEU A 4 0.35 -5.60 -46.67
CA LEU A 4 1.79 -5.84 -46.86
C LEU A 4 2.68 -4.97 -45.96
N SER A 5 2.23 -3.77 -45.57
CA SER A 5 2.97 -2.91 -44.63
C SER A 5 2.88 -3.42 -43.19
N LEU A 6 1.75 -4.00 -42.80
CA LEU A 6 1.56 -4.59 -41.47
C LEU A 6 2.40 -5.86 -41.30
N ILE A 7 2.46 -6.71 -42.33
CA ILE A 7 3.27 -7.93 -42.32
C ILE A 7 4.77 -7.61 -42.27
N LYS A 8 5.23 -6.57 -42.99
CA LYS A 8 6.63 -6.11 -42.92
C LYS A 8 6.98 -5.51 -41.56
N ALA A 9 6.05 -4.82 -40.90
CA ALA A 9 6.24 -4.30 -39.54
C ALA A 9 6.35 -5.43 -38.49
N LEU A 10 5.52 -6.46 -38.60
CA LEU A 10 5.54 -7.62 -37.70
C LEU A 10 6.79 -8.49 -37.88
N LEU A 11 7.29 -8.65 -39.12
CA LEU A 11 8.55 -9.34 -39.39
C LEU A 11 9.79 -8.58 -38.87
N ARG A 12 9.77 -7.24 -38.89
CA ARG A 12 10.83 -6.41 -38.28
C ARG A 12 10.82 -6.49 -36.75
N LEU A 13 9.64 -6.62 -36.12
CA LEU A 13 9.51 -6.79 -34.67
C LEU A 13 9.99 -8.19 -34.23
N ARG A 14 9.72 -9.23 -35.01
CA ARG A 14 10.19 -10.60 -34.74
C ARG A 14 11.70 -10.76 -34.85
N LYS A 15 12.36 -10.08 -35.80
CA LYS A 15 13.84 -10.08 -35.91
C LYS A 15 14.54 -9.36 -34.74
N ARG A 16 13.89 -8.38 -34.11
CA ARG A 16 14.42 -7.71 -32.89
C ARG A 16 14.30 -8.54 -31.62
N LEU A 17 13.42 -9.54 -31.58
CA LEU A 17 13.22 -10.39 -30.40
C LEU A 17 14.09 -11.66 -30.37
N VAL A 18 14.79 -11.98 -31.46
CA VAL A 18 15.59 -13.23 -31.59
C VAL A 18 17.11 -12.99 -31.46
N SER A 19 17.57 -11.74 -31.37
CA SER A 19 19.00 -11.43 -31.22
C SER A 19 19.35 -10.85 -29.85
N ASN A 20 19.04 -11.59 -28.78
CA ASN A 20 19.63 -11.31 -27.47
C ASN A 20 20.49 -12.50 -27.05
N LYS A 21 21.81 -12.37 -27.29
CA LYS A 21 22.83 -13.30 -26.82
C LYS A 21 22.79 -13.35 -25.28
N PRO A 22 23.10 -14.50 -24.66
CA PRO A 22 23.17 -14.59 -23.20
C PRO A 22 24.31 -13.71 -22.69
N VAL A 23 23.96 -12.66 -21.95
CA VAL A 23 24.93 -11.89 -21.17
C VAL A 23 25.35 -12.75 -19.98
N SER A 24 26.66 -13.01 -19.91
CA SER A 24 27.33 -13.73 -18.85
C SER A 24 26.96 -13.17 -17.48
N ARG A 25 26.50 -14.05 -16.58
CA ARG A 25 26.17 -13.75 -15.18
C ARG A 25 27.44 -13.31 -14.45
N ARG A 26 27.60 -12.00 -14.24
CA ARG A 26 28.37 -11.50 -13.10
C ARG A 26 27.43 -11.59 -11.90
N ALA A 27 27.78 -12.44 -10.94
CA ALA A 27 27.09 -12.53 -9.66
C ALA A 27 27.10 -11.14 -9.00
N SER A 28 25.99 -10.43 -9.09
CA SER A 28 25.71 -9.30 -8.23
C SER A 28 25.56 -9.87 -6.82
N GLN A 29 26.61 -9.69 -6.02
CA GLN A 29 26.56 -9.82 -4.58
C GLN A 29 25.35 -9.02 -4.09
N THR A 30 24.29 -9.70 -3.69
CA THR A 30 23.29 -9.11 -2.82
C THR A 30 24.02 -8.72 -1.54
N PRO A 31 24.01 -7.45 -1.10
CA PRO A 31 24.51 -7.14 0.22
C PRO A 31 23.69 -7.98 1.21
N SER A 32 24.39 -8.83 1.97
CA SER A 32 23.80 -9.57 3.09
C SER A 32 23.00 -8.60 3.96
N PRO A 33 21.82 -8.99 4.46
CA PRO A 33 21.15 -8.17 5.48
C PRO A 33 22.15 -7.97 6.64
N PRO A 34 22.32 -6.74 7.15
CA PRO A 34 23.20 -6.52 8.28
C PRO A 34 22.75 -7.45 9.44
N PRO A 35 23.69 -8.02 10.21
CA PRO A 35 23.35 -8.83 11.36
C PRO A 35 22.41 -8.04 12.26
N VAL A 36 21.29 -8.67 12.64
CA VAL A 36 20.20 -8.10 13.47
C VAL A 36 20.68 -7.69 14.90
N ALA A 37 21.98 -7.84 15.18
CA ALA A 37 22.59 -7.54 16.47
C ALA A 37 23.03 -6.07 16.66
N ALA A 38 22.81 -5.15 15.71
CA ALA A 38 23.41 -3.81 15.76
C ALA A 38 22.46 -2.61 16.00
N LEU A 39 21.21 -2.81 16.42
CA LEU A 39 20.26 -1.69 16.67
C LEU A 39 19.45 -1.80 17.97
N GLN A 40 20.11 -2.20 19.06
CA GLN A 40 19.67 -1.87 20.42
C GLN A 40 20.77 -1.05 21.09
N LYS A 41 20.95 0.20 20.63
CA LYS A 41 21.49 1.20 21.54
C LYS A 41 20.40 1.42 22.59
N PRO A 42 20.66 1.24 23.89
CA PRO A 42 19.71 1.63 24.91
C PRO A 42 19.39 3.10 24.68
N ILE A 43 18.10 3.44 24.60
CA ILE A 43 17.65 4.83 24.68
C ILE A 43 18.17 5.30 26.05
N ARG A 44 19.26 6.09 26.05
CA ARG A 44 19.69 6.75 27.27
C ARG A 44 18.49 7.55 27.73
N ALA A 45 18.03 7.30 28.97
CA ALA A 45 17.03 8.14 29.61
C ALA A 45 17.57 9.57 29.57
N ALA A 46 17.05 10.38 28.66
CA ALA A 46 17.34 11.80 28.64
C ALA A 46 16.62 12.36 29.86
N THR A 47 17.38 12.76 30.87
CA THR A 47 16.83 13.55 31.98
C THR A 47 16.32 14.85 31.38
N ILE A 48 15.00 14.97 31.26
CA ILE A 48 14.35 16.20 30.83
C ILE A 48 14.38 17.14 32.02
N THR A 49 15.30 18.11 32.01
CA THR A 49 15.29 19.20 32.99
C THR A 49 14.23 20.20 32.56
N LEU A 50 13.09 20.23 33.25
CA LEU A 50 12.08 21.25 33.04
C LEU A 50 12.61 22.60 33.58
N PRO A 51 12.47 23.70 32.82
CA PRO A 51 12.85 25.01 33.31
C PRO A 51 11.99 25.37 34.53
N SER A 52 12.61 25.95 35.56
CA SER A 52 11.91 26.44 36.76
C SER A 52 11.22 27.78 36.52
N ASP A 53 11.53 28.44 35.40
CA ASP A 53 10.96 29.72 35.00
C ASP A 53 9.53 29.53 34.46
N PRO A 54 8.51 30.16 35.09
CA PRO A 54 7.11 30.10 34.64
C PRO A 54 6.91 30.56 33.20
N VAL A 55 7.71 31.53 32.71
CA VAL A 55 7.58 32.04 31.34
C VAL A 55 8.10 31.01 30.33
N ALA A 56 9.26 30.40 30.62
CA ALA A 56 9.78 29.31 29.80
C ALA A 56 8.86 28.07 29.80
N LEU A 57 8.22 27.76 30.93
CA LEU A 57 7.21 26.70 31.01
C LEU A 57 5.99 27.04 30.14
N GLN A 58 5.48 28.27 30.21
CA GLN A 58 4.35 28.69 29.39
C GLN A 58 4.69 28.65 27.90
N GLN A 59 5.89 29.06 27.50
CA GLN A 59 6.32 28.96 26.09
C GLN A 59 6.50 27.51 25.59
N ILE A 60 6.78 26.56 26.49
CA ILE A 60 6.80 25.13 26.15
C ILE A 60 5.37 24.63 25.99
N VAL A 61 4.48 24.99 26.91
CA VAL A 61 3.05 24.68 26.82
C VAL A 61 2.47 25.26 25.53
N ASP A 62 2.68 26.53 25.23
CA ASP A 62 2.19 27.19 24.01
C ASP A 62 2.76 26.54 22.73
N ARG A 63 4.02 26.08 22.74
CA ARG A 63 4.60 25.35 21.62
C ARG A 63 4.04 23.94 21.44
N LEU A 64 3.67 23.29 22.54
CA LEU A 64 3.00 21.98 22.54
C LEU A 64 1.51 22.12 22.19
N GLU A 65 0.89 23.25 22.55
CA GLU A 65 -0.50 23.60 22.31
C GLU A 65 -0.73 24.34 21.00
N ALA A 66 0.32 24.71 20.26
CA ALA A 66 0.24 25.26 18.92
C ALA A 66 -0.44 24.24 17.99
N ARG A 67 -1.78 24.30 17.97
CA ARG A 67 -2.62 23.40 17.21
C ARG A 67 -2.42 23.69 15.74
N ASP A 68 -1.81 22.73 15.06
CA ASP A 68 -1.75 22.68 13.62
C ASP A 68 -3.16 22.79 13.01
N SER A 69 -3.44 23.93 12.38
CA SER A 69 -4.72 24.28 11.78
C SER A 69 -4.90 23.75 10.36
N THR A 70 -3.97 22.93 9.85
CA THR A 70 -4.00 22.41 8.48
C THR A 70 -5.25 21.57 8.19
N ASP A 71 -6.00 21.84 7.12
CA ASP A 71 -7.13 20.98 6.75
C ASP A 71 -6.68 19.68 6.08
N TYR A 72 -6.17 18.75 6.90
CA TYR A 72 -5.73 17.44 6.45
C TYR A 72 -6.84 16.63 5.75
N LEU A 73 -8.10 16.83 6.12
CA LEU A 73 -9.21 16.08 5.52
C LEU A 73 -9.52 16.60 4.12
N GLY A 74 -9.54 17.93 3.95
CA GLY A 74 -9.67 18.59 2.64
C GLY A 74 -8.53 18.22 1.69
N LEU A 75 -7.29 18.29 2.17
CA LEU A 75 -6.11 17.89 1.39
C LEU A 75 -6.15 16.41 0.99
N ALA A 76 -6.58 15.53 1.90
CA ALA A 76 -6.73 14.09 1.59
C ALA A 76 -7.78 13.87 0.50
N ALA A 77 -8.90 14.60 0.56
CA ALA A 77 -9.94 14.53 -0.47
C ALA A 77 -9.44 15.01 -1.84
N GLU A 78 -8.64 16.08 -1.88
CA GLU A 78 -7.98 16.57 -3.10
C GLU A 78 -7.03 15.52 -3.70
N ALA A 79 -6.15 14.95 -2.87
CA ALA A 79 -5.23 13.90 -3.29
C ALA A 79 -5.99 12.68 -3.85
N GLY A 80 -7.10 12.28 -3.22
CA GLY A 80 -7.96 11.20 -3.71
C GLY A 80 -8.62 11.52 -5.06
N ARG A 81 -9.09 12.76 -5.27
CA ARG A 81 -9.64 13.21 -6.57
C ARG A 81 -8.56 13.20 -7.66
N ALA A 82 -7.37 13.72 -7.35
CA ALA A 82 -6.23 13.73 -8.26
C ALA A 82 -5.80 12.29 -8.64
N ALA A 83 -5.73 11.40 -7.66
CA ALA A 83 -5.44 9.98 -7.87
C ALA A 83 -6.47 9.32 -8.81
N SER A 84 -7.77 9.57 -8.56
CA SER A 84 -8.84 9.05 -9.42
C SER A 84 -8.73 9.56 -10.87
N ALA A 85 -8.41 10.84 -11.06
CA ALA A 85 -8.17 11.41 -12.38
C ALA A 85 -6.96 10.78 -13.07
N ALA A 86 -5.86 10.54 -12.33
CA ALA A 86 -4.69 9.85 -12.85
C ALA A 86 -5.00 8.39 -13.26
N VAL A 87 -5.80 7.65 -12.46
CA VAL A 87 -6.28 6.30 -12.84
C VAL A 87 -7.08 6.33 -14.14
N LYS A 88 -8.00 7.29 -14.30
CA LYS A 88 -8.80 7.44 -15.53
C LYS A 88 -7.92 7.76 -16.75
N ALA A 89 -6.84 8.49 -16.54
CA ALA A 89 -5.83 8.80 -17.55
C ALA A 89 -4.78 7.68 -17.75
N SER A 90 -4.92 6.52 -17.07
CA SER A 90 -3.95 5.42 -17.08
C SER A 90 -2.52 5.81 -16.62
N ARG A 91 -2.40 6.88 -15.82
CA ARG A 91 -1.15 7.32 -15.20
C ARG A 91 -0.99 6.66 -13.83
N PHE A 92 -0.68 5.37 -13.82
CA PHE A 92 -0.74 4.54 -12.61
C PHE A 92 0.29 4.89 -11.54
N ASP A 93 1.52 5.27 -11.92
CA ASP A 93 2.54 5.68 -10.95
C ASP A 93 2.16 6.98 -10.23
N GLU A 94 1.58 7.93 -10.95
CA GLU A 94 1.03 9.17 -10.37
C GLU A 94 -0.14 8.85 -9.45
N ALA A 95 -1.08 8.02 -9.89
CA ALA A 95 -2.20 7.59 -9.04
C ALA A 95 -1.72 6.92 -7.75
N TRP A 96 -0.68 6.07 -7.84
CA TRP A 96 -0.08 5.40 -6.70
C TRP A 96 0.48 6.40 -5.68
N ALA A 97 1.29 7.35 -6.14
CA ALA A 97 1.85 8.41 -5.29
C ALA A 97 0.73 9.20 -4.60
N ARG A 98 -0.28 9.66 -5.36
CA ARG A 98 -1.40 10.45 -4.82
C ARG A 98 -2.27 9.69 -3.81
N TYR A 99 -2.48 8.39 -3.99
CA TYR A 99 -3.18 7.58 -2.98
C TYR A 99 -2.35 7.40 -1.70
N HIS A 100 -1.02 7.33 -1.81
CA HIS A 100 -0.16 7.31 -0.63
C HIS A 100 -0.13 8.66 0.08
N ASP A 101 -0.17 9.78 -0.65
CA ASP A 101 -0.35 11.11 -0.08
C ASP A 101 -1.69 11.19 0.69
N GLN A 102 -2.77 10.70 0.09
CA GLN A 102 -4.09 10.64 0.75
C GLN A 102 -4.04 9.85 2.07
N LYS A 103 -3.37 8.68 2.07
CA LYS A 103 -3.17 7.90 3.31
C LYS A 103 -2.40 8.68 4.36
N HIS A 104 -1.31 9.32 3.96
CA HIS A 104 -0.48 10.11 4.87
C HIS A 104 -1.28 11.24 5.53
N LEU A 105 -2.04 12.00 4.73
CA LEU A 105 -2.91 13.08 5.21
C LEU A 105 -4.02 12.56 6.14
N TYR A 106 -4.62 11.41 5.84
CA TYR A 106 -5.55 10.76 6.78
C TYR A 106 -4.88 10.35 8.09
N MET A 107 -3.62 9.90 8.08
CA MET A 107 -2.91 9.57 9.32
C MET A 107 -2.60 10.83 10.15
N GLN A 108 -2.26 11.95 9.51
CA GLN A 108 -2.09 13.24 10.19
C GLN A 108 -3.41 13.72 10.80
N HIS A 109 -4.52 13.61 10.04
CA HIS A 109 -5.85 13.92 10.55
C HIS A 109 -6.22 13.03 11.74
N ALA A 110 -6.05 11.71 11.63
CA ALA A 110 -6.38 10.75 12.67
C ALA A 110 -5.57 11.03 13.95
N HIS A 111 -4.26 11.28 13.84
CA HIS A 111 -3.41 11.65 14.96
C HIS A 111 -3.89 12.93 15.64
N ARG A 112 -4.16 13.99 14.88
CA ARG A 112 -4.64 15.27 15.42
C ARG A 112 -6.01 15.16 16.09
N SER A 113 -6.92 14.39 15.49
CA SER A 113 -8.28 14.21 15.97
C SER A 113 -8.39 13.19 17.12
N GLY A 114 -7.27 12.57 17.55
CA GLY A 114 -7.27 11.60 18.64
C GLY A 114 -7.95 10.27 18.30
N PHE A 115 -7.92 9.86 17.03
CA PHE A 115 -8.54 8.61 16.58
C PHE A 115 -7.84 7.40 17.22
N SER A 116 -8.62 6.38 17.54
CA SER A 116 -8.08 5.09 17.93
C SER A 116 -7.33 4.43 16.76
N ALA A 117 -6.45 3.48 17.08
CA ALA A 117 -5.77 2.69 16.06
C ALA A 117 -6.74 1.97 15.11
N LYS A 118 -7.93 1.59 15.60
CA LYS A 118 -8.97 0.95 14.79
C LYS A 118 -9.58 1.93 13.78
N GLU A 119 -9.90 3.15 14.20
CA GLU A 119 -10.46 4.18 13.33
C GLU A 119 -9.43 4.63 12.28
N ALA A 120 -8.17 4.82 12.68
CA ALA A 120 -7.08 5.09 11.75
C ALA A 120 -6.89 3.95 10.73
N ALA A 121 -6.94 2.69 11.17
CA ALA A 121 -6.89 1.55 10.26
C ALA A 121 -8.06 1.51 9.27
N GLY A 122 -9.26 1.92 9.67
CA GLY A 122 -10.41 2.08 8.77
C GLY A 122 -10.13 3.11 7.66
N LEU A 123 -9.60 4.28 8.03
CA LEU A 123 -9.19 5.30 7.05
C LEU A 123 -8.13 4.78 6.07
N ASP A 124 -7.07 4.11 6.56
CA ASP A 124 -6.04 3.54 5.68
C ASP A 124 -6.58 2.42 4.77
N ALA A 125 -7.47 1.58 5.31
CA ALA A 125 -8.13 0.50 4.59
C ALA A 125 -9.05 1.02 3.48
N SER A 126 -9.75 2.14 3.72
CA SER A 126 -10.62 2.76 2.71
C SER A 126 -9.85 3.13 1.43
N VAL A 127 -8.65 3.70 1.56
CA VAL A 127 -7.79 4.05 0.42
C VAL A 127 -7.18 2.80 -0.22
N SER A 128 -6.97 1.74 0.56
CA SER A 128 -6.44 0.48 0.04
C SER A 128 -7.35 -0.14 -1.02
N LEU A 129 -8.67 0.00 -0.91
CA LEU A 129 -9.57 -0.46 -1.98
C LEU A 129 -9.33 0.28 -3.31
N SER A 130 -9.05 1.58 -3.26
CA SER A 130 -8.74 2.39 -4.44
C SER A 130 -7.39 2.01 -5.05
N LEU A 131 -6.36 1.81 -4.23
CA LEU A 131 -5.06 1.26 -4.65
C LEU A 131 -5.21 -0.11 -5.31
N ALA A 132 -6.05 -0.99 -4.76
CA ALA A 132 -6.34 -2.28 -5.37
C ALA A 132 -6.92 -2.12 -6.78
N ASN A 133 -7.84 -1.19 -6.96
CA ASN A 133 -8.44 -0.93 -8.27
C ASN A 133 -7.42 -0.40 -9.29
N ALA A 134 -6.52 0.49 -8.88
CA ALA A 134 -5.43 0.98 -9.72
C ALA A 134 -4.51 -0.18 -10.16
N LEU A 135 -4.04 -1.00 -9.20
CA LEU A 135 -3.22 -2.19 -9.50
C LEU A 135 -3.93 -3.19 -10.40
N ARG A 136 -5.24 -3.38 -10.21
CA ARG A 136 -6.06 -4.26 -11.06
C ARG A 136 -6.06 -3.77 -12.50
N LEU A 137 -6.23 -2.47 -12.73
CA LEU A 137 -6.21 -1.88 -14.06
C LEU A 137 -4.81 -1.94 -14.71
N GLU A 138 -3.77 -1.86 -13.90
CA GLU A 138 -2.37 -2.04 -14.34
C GLU A 138 -1.99 -3.52 -14.60
N GLY A 139 -2.86 -4.48 -14.28
CA GLY A 139 -2.57 -5.91 -14.43
C GLY A 139 -1.80 -6.54 -13.26
N LYS A 140 -1.50 -5.78 -12.20
CA LYS A 140 -0.83 -6.25 -10.97
C LYS A 140 -1.81 -6.94 -10.02
N HIS A 141 -2.41 -8.04 -10.46
CA HIS A 141 -3.54 -8.69 -9.77
C HIS A 141 -3.21 -9.21 -8.36
N THR A 142 -2.01 -9.76 -8.14
CA THR A 142 -1.60 -10.26 -6.82
C THR A 142 -1.43 -9.13 -5.81
N GLY A 143 -0.81 -8.02 -6.21
CA GLY A 143 -0.74 -6.81 -5.40
C GLY A 143 -2.13 -6.27 -5.09
N ALA A 144 -3.02 -6.24 -6.10
CA ALA A 144 -4.40 -5.81 -5.91
C ALA A 144 -5.14 -6.67 -4.87
N LEU A 145 -4.94 -7.99 -4.89
CA LEU A 145 -5.53 -8.90 -3.90
C LEU A 145 -5.06 -8.60 -2.47
N VAL A 146 -3.79 -8.25 -2.26
CA VAL A 146 -3.27 -7.86 -0.93
C VAL A 146 -4.07 -6.69 -0.35
N HIS A 147 -4.29 -5.65 -1.16
CA HIS A 147 -5.02 -4.47 -0.73
C HIS A 147 -6.51 -4.75 -0.47
N VAL A 148 -7.17 -5.57 -1.30
CA VAL A 148 -8.56 -5.98 -1.05
C VAL A 148 -8.68 -6.84 0.20
N LEU A 149 -7.70 -7.71 0.47
CA LEU A 149 -7.69 -8.55 1.66
C LEU A 149 -7.53 -7.71 2.93
N TYR A 150 -6.61 -6.75 2.91
CA TYR A 150 -6.45 -5.78 4.00
C TYR A 150 -7.70 -4.94 4.24
N TRP A 151 -8.34 -4.48 3.16
CA TRP A 151 -9.61 -3.75 3.24
C TRP A 151 -10.73 -4.61 3.84
N ALA A 152 -10.94 -5.83 3.32
CA ALA A 152 -12.02 -6.72 3.74
C ALA A 152 -11.89 -7.20 5.19
N THR A 153 -10.69 -7.15 5.77
CA THR A 153 -10.43 -7.51 7.18
C THR A 153 -10.52 -6.33 8.13
N SER A 154 -10.41 -5.09 7.62
CA SER A 154 -10.45 -3.86 8.41
C SER A 154 -11.83 -3.20 8.43
N GLU A 155 -12.61 -3.34 7.35
CA GLU A 155 -13.95 -2.73 7.23
C GLU A 155 -15.08 -3.70 7.61
N PRO A 156 -16.00 -3.30 8.51
CA PRO A 156 -17.22 -4.07 8.76
C PRO A 156 -18.10 -4.07 7.50
N GLY A 157 -18.41 -5.26 6.98
CA GLY A 157 -19.23 -5.41 5.77
C GLY A 157 -18.46 -5.45 4.45
N GLY A 158 -17.14 -5.66 4.49
CA GLY A 158 -16.34 -5.94 3.29
C GLY A 158 -17.01 -6.97 2.35
N SER A 159 -17.34 -6.54 1.13
CA SER A 159 -18.11 -7.33 0.17
C SER A 159 -17.36 -8.59 -0.27
N SER A 160 -17.91 -9.76 0.05
CA SER A 160 -17.43 -11.07 -0.42
C SER A 160 -17.35 -11.14 -1.95
N GLN A 161 -18.23 -10.44 -2.65
CA GLN A 161 -18.23 -10.36 -4.11
C GLN A 161 -16.99 -9.65 -4.66
N LYS A 162 -16.57 -8.53 -4.05
CA LYS A 162 -15.32 -7.85 -4.46
C LYS A 162 -14.12 -8.74 -4.18
N LEU A 163 -14.05 -9.35 -3.00
CA LEU A 163 -12.96 -10.27 -2.66
C LEU A 163 -12.85 -11.41 -3.68
N ARG A 164 -13.96 -12.06 -4.01
CA ARG A 164 -14.06 -13.10 -5.05
C ARG A 164 -13.55 -12.62 -6.40
N ALA A 165 -13.99 -11.43 -6.84
CA ALA A 165 -13.61 -10.89 -8.14
C ALA A 165 -12.10 -10.63 -8.26
N TYR A 166 -11.45 -10.15 -7.19
CA TYR A 166 -10.00 -9.95 -7.18
C TYR A 166 -9.23 -11.26 -7.08
N PHE A 167 -9.69 -12.19 -6.23
CA PHE A 167 -9.10 -13.52 -6.09
C PHE A 167 -9.09 -14.29 -7.42
N ASN A 168 -10.22 -14.34 -8.12
CA ASN A 168 -10.34 -15.06 -9.39
C ASN A 168 -9.36 -14.55 -10.47
N ARG A 169 -8.98 -13.26 -10.41
CA ARG A 169 -8.00 -12.67 -11.34
C ARG A 169 -6.56 -13.12 -11.08
N CYS A 170 -6.26 -13.56 -9.86
CA CYS A 170 -4.93 -14.06 -9.51
C CYS A 170 -4.63 -15.45 -10.07
N LYS A 171 -5.65 -16.22 -10.47
CA LYS A 171 -5.51 -17.58 -11.03
C LYS A 171 -4.64 -18.51 -10.17
N LEU A 172 -4.80 -18.43 -8.85
CA LEU A 172 -4.08 -19.30 -7.91
C LEU A 172 -4.59 -20.73 -8.06
N LYS A 173 -3.67 -21.71 -8.19
CA LYS A 173 -4.02 -23.11 -8.46
C LYS A 173 -4.32 -23.90 -7.19
N ASN A 174 -3.55 -23.67 -6.14
CA ASN A 174 -3.58 -24.46 -4.90
C ASN A 174 -4.14 -23.67 -3.72
N THR A 175 -5.05 -22.74 -4.00
CA THR A 175 -5.78 -22.00 -2.97
C THR A 175 -7.20 -21.86 -3.47
N ALA A 176 -8.18 -22.20 -2.64
CA ALA A 176 -9.58 -22.03 -2.95
C ALA A 176 -10.09 -20.68 -2.42
N LEU A 177 -11.19 -20.17 -3.00
CA LEU A 177 -11.83 -18.97 -2.48
C LEU A 177 -12.27 -19.13 -1.01
N ALA A 178 -12.69 -20.34 -0.64
CA ALA A 178 -13.07 -20.67 0.74
C ALA A 178 -11.93 -20.42 1.74
N ASP A 179 -10.68 -20.67 1.36
CA ASP A 179 -9.51 -20.40 2.21
C ASP A 179 -9.34 -18.90 2.46
N VAL A 180 -9.61 -18.09 1.43
CA VAL A 180 -9.55 -16.63 1.50
C VAL A 180 -10.67 -16.07 2.37
N GLU A 181 -11.90 -16.57 2.18
CA GLU A 181 -13.06 -16.19 2.99
C GLU A 181 -12.88 -16.60 4.47
N ALA A 182 -12.35 -17.80 4.72
CA ALA A 182 -12.01 -18.28 6.06
C ALA A 182 -10.94 -17.41 6.73
N PHE A 183 -9.90 -17.02 5.97
CA PHE A 183 -8.89 -16.09 6.47
C PHE A 183 -9.53 -14.75 6.87
N VAL A 184 -10.39 -14.16 6.03
CA VAL A 184 -11.07 -12.89 6.33
C VAL A 184 -11.97 -13.04 7.56
N ALA A 185 -12.77 -14.10 7.63
CA ALA A 185 -13.66 -14.39 8.75
C ALA A 185 -12.88 -14.52 10.07
N SER A 186 -11.73 -15.21 10.06
CA SER A 186 -10.88 -15.36 11.25
C SER A 186 -10.34 -14.04 11.80
N ARG A 187 -10.29 -12.99 10.97
CA ARG A 187 -9.71 -11.68 11.30
C ARG A 187 -10.74 -10.58 11.58
N LYS A 188 -12.02 -10.80 11.28
CA LYS A 188 -13.08 -9.82 11.51
C LYS A 188 -13.04 -9.31 12.96
N GLY A 189 -13.14 -8.00 13.13
CA GLY A 189 -13.16 -7.34 14.44
C GLY A 189 -11.80 -7.18 15.14
N ARG A 190 -10.78 -7.97 14.76
CA ARG A 190 -9.42 -7.86 15.31
C ARG A 190 -8.53 -6.88 14.55
N GLY A 191 -8.91 -6.55 13.31
CA GLY A 191 -8.06 -5.85 12.38
C GLY A 191 -6.93 -6.75 11.88
N THR A 192 -6.44 -6.48 10.66
CA THR A 192 -5.28 -7.18 10.09
C THR A 192 -4.33 -6.12 9.61
N SER A 193 -3.04 -6.19 9.94
CA SER A 193 -2.08 -5.25 9.34
C SER A 193 -1.87 -5.58 7.86
N PHE A 194 -1.55 -4.56 7.05
CA PHE A 194 -1.24 -4.74 5.64
C PHE A 194 -0.15 -5.80 5.41
N LEU A 195 0.85 -5.87 6.30
CA LEU A 195 1.92 -6.87 6.25
C LEU A 195 1.42 -8.30 6.46
N VAL A 196 0.42 -8.51 7.31
CA VAL A 196 -0.19 -9.84 7.48
C VAL A 196 -0.94 -10.25 6.22
N ALA A 197 -1.71 -9.34 5.62
CA ALA A 197 -2.37 -9.60 4.34
C ALA A 197 -1.35 -9.91 3.22
N GLN A 198 -0.26 -9.14 3.15
CA GLN A 198 0.79 -9.35 2.15
C GLN A 198 1.48 -10.72 2.33
N ARG A 199 1.81 -11.09 3.56
CA ARG A 199 2.41 -12.40 3.86
C ARG A 199 1.48 -13.54 3.49
N GLN A 200 0.18 -13.42 3.79
CA GLN A 200 -0.79 -14.46 3.46
C GLN A 200 -0.92 -14.66 1.95
N VAL A 201 -1.06 -13.58 1.17
CA VAL A 201 -1.14 -13.68 -0.28
C VAL A 201 0.15 -14.26 -0.87
N LYS A 202 1.33 -13.87 -0.35
CA LYS A 202 2.61 -14.48 -0.75
C LYS A 202 2.64 -15.99 -0.47
N ALA A 203 2.07 -16.43 0.66
CA ALA A 203 1.99 -17.86 0.99
C ALA A 203 1.10 -18.61 -0.02
N TRP A 204 -0.07 -18.08 -0.37
CA TRP A 204 -0.95 -18.68 -1.38
C TRP A 204 -0.31 -18.72 -2.78
N ILE A 205 0.44 -17.68 -3.16
CA ILE A 205 1.21 -17.68 -4.41
C ILE A 205 2.28 -18.76 -4.39
N LYS A 206 3.03 -18.92 -3.28
CA LYS A 206 4.09 -19.93 -3.17
C LYS A 206 3.54 -21.36 -3.19
N ALA A 207 2.32 -21.56 -2.70
CA ALA A 207 1.67 -22.86 -2.68
C ALA A 207 1.19 -23.31 -4.07
N GLY A 208 0.89 -22.36 -4.99
CA GLY A 208 0.34 -22.59 -6.33
C GLY A 208 1.37 -22.75 -7.44
#